data_AF-A0AA51L557-F1
#
_entry.id   AF-A0AA51L557-F1
#
_cell.length_a   1.000
_cell.length_b   1.000
_cell.length_c   1.000
_cell.angle_alpha   90.00
_cell.angle_beta   90.00
_cell.angle_gamma   90.00
#
_symmetry.space_group_name_H-M   'P 1'
#
loop_
_entity.id
_entity.type
_entity.pdbx_description
1 polymer ?
#
loop_
_entity_poly.entity_id
_entity_poly.type
_entity_poly.pdbx_seq_one_letter_code
_entity_poly.pdbx_strand_id
1 'polypeptide(L)'
;MVKNELYVLLIATLFILGLLFALLFYLVIRKAFGIRKRSRVELKIKDSENQIFIFLREGKFNGKFKPETIIDKMAVEELLSKYAELLEGEEEKANLTSLAEHYLTDYYRYRLKSGRWSIRMNALFHIEDFKMGSLLRDIYEMLNKKRISQDEIIHVLRILATMQSDKINGLLTNRFINLSEYEYRNILIRLDGKGFDLFVLGFHKSQRELQYAILDVMGVKKELSYLSFVENIFSSYSGEIKLRALKTLGEIGYVTNIDSFLPLCSSGKWEERMMAAKLIGVIKEKKGCKAW
;
A
#
# COMPACT_ATOMS: atom_id res chain seq x y z
N MET A 1 15.20 -5.81 64.41
CA MET A 1 14.48 -6.05 63.15
C MET A 1 14.49 -4.82 62.25
N VAL A 2 13.90 -3.68 62.67
CA VAL A 2 13.77 -2.45 61.84
C VAL A 2 15.07 -1.96 61.18
N LYS A 3 16.22 -2.02 61.88
CA LYS A 3 17.52 -1.60 61.30
C LYS A 3 17.94 -2.47 60.10
N ASN A 4 17.73 -3.78 60.16
CA ASN A 4 18.12 -4.69 59.07
C ASN A 4 17.23 -4.49 57.84
N GLU A 5 15.93 -4.25 58.04
CA GLU A 5 14.99 -3.93 56.97
C GLU A 5 15.38 -2.61 56.28
N LEU A 6 15.75 -1.58 57.05
CA LEU A 6 16.24 -0.31 56.52
C LEU A 6 17.55 -0.47 55.73
N TYR A 7 18.50 -1.29 56.20
CA TYR A 7 19.73 -1.59 55.47
C TYR A 7 19.47 -2.30 54.14
N VAL A 8 18.57 -3.30 54.13
CA VAL A 8 18.20 -4.01 52.90
C VAL A 8 17.50 -3.08 51.91
N LEU A 9 16.56 -2.25 52.38
CA LEU A 9 15.88 -1.24 51.56
C LEU A 9 16.86 -0.22 50.96
N LEU A 10 17.86 0.24 51.72
CA LEU A 10 18.88 1.15 51.25
C LEU A 10 19.74 0.51 50.14
N ILE A 11 20.19 -0.74 50.33
CA ILE A 11 20.98 -1.47 49.34
C ILE A 11 20.15 -1.69 48.05
N ALA A 12 18.90 -2.12 48.19
CA ALA A 12 18.00 -2.31 47.04
C ALA A 12 17.77 -0.98 46.29
N THR A 13 17.59 0.13 47.02
CA THR A 13 17.43 1.46 46.43
C THR A 13 18.68 1.88 45.68
N LEU A 14 19.87 1.73 46.27
CA LEU A 14 21.14 2.05 45.62
C LEU A 14 21.40 1.17 44.38
N PHE A 15 21.04 -0.11 44.44
CA PHE A 15 21.16 -1.02 43.30
C PHE A 15 20.25 -0.60 42.15
N ILE A 16 18.97 -0.33 42.43
CA ILE A 16 18.00 0.15 41.43
C ILE A 16 18.47 1.48 40.85
N LEU A 17 18.94 2.39 41.70
CA LEU A 17 19.43 3.71 41.29
C LEU A 17 20.68 3.57 40.39
N GLY A 18 21.62 2.70 40.74
CA GLY A 18 22.78 2.36 39.91
C GLY A 18 22.38 1.77 38.55
N LEU A 19 21.41 0.85 38.54
CA LEU A 19 20.88 0.25 37.31
C LEU A 19 20.21 1.30 36.42
N LEU A 20 19.44 2.23 37.00
CA LEU A 20 18.82 3.34 36.29
C LEU A 20 19.87 4.28 35.69
N PHE A 21 20.94 4.61 36.42
CA PHE A 21 22.05 5.43 35.90
C PHE A 21 22.79 4.75 34.74
N ALA A 22 23.04 3.44 34.84
CA ALA A 22 23.68 2.69 33.76
C ALA A 22 22.80 2.67 32.49
N LEU A 23 21.49 2.47 32.65
CA LEU A 23 20.52 2.47 31.55
C LEU A 23 20.40 3.87 30.92
N LEU A 24 20.36 4.92 31.75
CA LEU A 24 20.39 6.31 31.29
C LEU A 24 21.65 6.61 30.48
N PHE A 25 22.83 6.24 31.00
CA PHE A 25 24.10 6.49 30.33
C PHE A 25 24.18 5.77 28.98
N TYR A 26 23.74 4.52 28.92
CA TYR A 26 23.60 3.76 27.68
C TYR A 26 22.69 4.47 26.66
N LEU A 27 21.52 4.96 27.10
CA LEU A 27 20.59 5.68 26.22
C LEU A 27 21.16 7.00 25.72
N VAL A 28 21.88 7.75 26.57
CA VAL A 28 22.55 9.00 26.19
C VAL A 28 23.61 8.75 25.13
N ILE A 29 24.49 7.76 25.34
CA ILE A 29 25.52 7.39 24.35
C ILE A 29 24.87 6.98 23.03
N ARG A 30 23.87 6.09 23.09
CA ARG A 30 23.14 5.63 21.91
C ARG A 30 22.49 6.79 21.16
N LYS A 31 21.88 7.75 21.88
CA LYS A 31 21.28 8.95 21.31
C LYS A 31 22.33 9.86 20.68
N ALA A 32 23.48 10.06 21.33
CA ALA A 32 24.57 10.88 20.80
C ALA A 32 25.13 10.33 19.48
N PHE A 33 25.32 9.01 19.36
CA PHE A 33 25.71 8.39 18.09
C PHE A 33 24.63 8.56 17.01
N GLY A 34 23.36 8.43 17.37
CA GLY A 34 22.22 8.68 16.47
C GLY A 34 22.22 10.11 15.92
N ILE A 35 22.39 11.11 16.79
CA ILE A 35 22.44 12.53 16.42
C ILE A 35 23.61 12.81 15.48
N ARG A 36 24.81 12.29 15.79
CA ARG A 36 25.98 12.45 14.91
C ARG A 36 25.75 11.86 13.53
N LYS A 37 25.16 10.65 13.46
CA LYS A 37 24.83 10.03 12.17
C LYS A 37 23.80 10.88 11.41
N ARG A 38 22.76 11.37 12.09
CA ARG A 38 21.72 12.20 11.47
C ARG A 38 22.29 13.52 10.93
N SER A 39 23.12 14.20 11.71
CA SER A 39 23.79 15.43 11.27
C SER A 39 24.65 15.21 10.02
N ARG A 40 25.34 14.07 9.89
CA ARG A 40 26.07 13.72 8.66
C ARG A 40 25.15 13.50 7.46
N VAL A 41 23.99 12.87 7.66
CA VAL A 41 22.99 12.71 6.59
C VAL A 41 22.44 14.07 6.17
N GLU A 42 22.11 14.95 7.12
CA GLU A 42 21.60 16.30 6.83
C GLU A 42 22.60 17.17 6.06
N LEU A 43 23.90 17.06 6.37
CA LEU A 43 24.94 17.71 5.59
C LEU A 43 24.94 17.19 4.14
N LYS A 44 24.89 15.87 3.96
CA LYS A 44 24.83 15.27 2.62
C LYS A 44 23.56 15.61 1.85
N ILE A 45 22.43 15.77 2.54
CA ILE A 45 21.18 16.26 1.94
C ILE A 45 21.42 17.65 1.35
N LYS A 46 21.94 18.59 2.16
CA LYS A 46 22.21 19.97 1.71
C LYS A 46 23.19 20.03 0.53
N ASP A 47 24.25 19.21 0.57
CA ASP A 47 25.25 19.16 -0.50
C ASP A 47 24.67 18.62 -1.83
N SER A 48 23.64 17.77 -1.76
CA SER A 48 23.10 17.03 -2.90
C SER A 48 21.79 17.59 -3.44
N GLU A 49 21.05 18.37 -2.65
CA GLU A 49 19.68 18.82 -2.95
C GLU A 49 19.57 19.49 -4.32
N ASN A 50 20.45 20.46 -4.62
CA ASN A 50 20.41 21.15 -5.90
C ASN A 50 20.72 20.23 -7.10
N GLN A 51 21.64 19.29 -6.93
CA GLN A 51 22.03 18.36 -8.01
C GLN A 51 20.91 17.37 -8.31
N ILE A 52 20.26 16.85 -7.27
CA ILE A 52 19.08 15.98 -7.41
C ILE A 52 17.93 16.77 -8.02
N PHE A 53 17.65 17.99 -7.56
CA PHE A 53 16.59 18.83 -8.12
C PHE A 53 16.76 19.09 -9.62
N ILE A 54 17.98 19.48 -10.05
CA ILE A 54 18.30 19.68 -11.46
C ILE A 54 18.09 18.38 -12.25
N PHE A 55 18.55 17.25 -11.72
CA PHE A 55 18.37 15.95 -12.37
C PHE A 55 16.89 15.60 -12.55
N LEU A 56 16.07 15.77 -11.51
CA LEU A 56 14.65 15.46 -11.56
C LEU A 56 13.93 16.28 -12.63
N ARG A 57 14.32 17.54 -12.82
CA ARG A 57 13.74 18.45 -13.81
C ARG A 57 14.27 18.23 -15.23
N GLU A 58 15.56 17.94 -15.40
CA GLU A 58 16.23 17.95 -16.70
C GLU A 58 16.58 16.55 -17.23
N GLY A 59 16.48 15.51 -16.41
CA GLY A 59 16.83 14.13 -16.74
C GLY A 59 18.32 13.88 -16.99
N LYS A 60 19.19 14.86 -16.74
CA LYS A 60 20.62 14.81 -17.12
C LYS A 60 21.53 14.70 -15.91
N PHE A 61 22.39 13.68 -15.93
CA PHE A 61 23.45 13.51 -14.94
C PHE A 61 24.58 14.53 -15.16
N ASN A 62 24.64 15.53 -14.29
CA ASN A 62 25.84 16.34 -14.15
C ASN A 62 26.81 15.54 -13.25
N GLY A 63 27.84 14.93 -13.84
CA GLY A 63 28.71 13.88 -13.27
C GLY A 63 29.52 14.19 -12.00
N LYS A 64 29.11 15.16 -11.18
CA LYS A 64 29.71 15.48 -9.88
C LYS A 64 29.08 14.71 -8.71
N PHE A 65 27.87 14.17 -8.87
CA PHE A 65 27.19 13.43 -7.81
C PHE A 65 27.45 11.93 -7.91
N LYS A 66 28.07 11.31 -6.89
CA LYS A 66 28.21 9.86 -6.75
C LYS A 66 28.02 9.43 -5.29
N PRO A 67 26.83 8.94 -4.91
CA PRO A 67 26.56 8.44 -3.56
C PRO A 67 27.17 7.04 -3.37
N GLU A 68 28.39 6.98 -2.82
CA GLU A 68 29.08 5.72 -2.58
C GLU A 68 28.82 5.16 -1.18
N THR A 69 28.73 6.04 -0.17
CA THR A 69 28.59 5.61 1.22
C THR A 69 27.14 5.35 1.61
N ILE A 70 26.94 4.60 2.70
CA ILE A 70 25.60 4.40 3.29
C ILE A 70 24.96 5.74 3.69
N ILE A 71 25.77 6.72 4.14
CA ILE A 71 25.26 8.05 4.51
C ILE A 71 24.76 8.80 3.28
N ASP A 72 25.51 8.74 2.17
CA ASP A 72 25.09 9.38 0.93
C ASP A 72 23.79 8.75 0.40
N LYS A 73 23.68 7.41 0.42
CA LYS A 73 22.47 6.69 0.02
C LYS A 73 21.26 7.02 0.89
N MET A 74 21.46 7.20 2.20
CA MET A 74 20.40 7.68 3.10
C MET A 74 19.97 9.12 2.77
N ALA A 75 20.91 9.99 2.39
CA ALA A 75 20.58 11.35 1.97
C ALA A 75 19.80 11.37 0.64
N VAL A 76 20.19 10.52 -0.31
CA VAL A 76 19.45 10.35 -1.57
C VAL A 76 18.05 9.80 -1.32
N GLU A 77 17.91 8.74 -0.52
CA GLU A 77 16.62 8.16 -0.13
C GLU A 77 15.68 9.23 0.46
N GLU A 78 16.19 10.07 1.37
CA GLU A 78 15.37 11.11 2.01
C GLU A 78 14.97 12.24 1.05
N LEU A 79 15.90 12.70 0.20
CA LEU A 79 15.60 13.69 -0.83
C LEU A 79 14.58 13.17 -1.84
N LEU A 80 14.77 11.94 -2.33
CA LEU A 80 13.83 11.33 -3.27
C LEU A 80 12.46 11.11 -2.63
N SER A 81 12.39 10.71 -1.36
CA SER A 81 11.12 10.59 -0.63
C SER A 81 10.38 11.94 -0.57
N LYS A 82 11.10 13.02 -0.23
CA LYS A 82 10.55 14.38 -0.21
C LYS A 82 10.02 14.80 -1.59
N TYR A 83 10.74 14.48 -2.67
CA TYR A 83 10.29 14.82 -4.02
C TYR A 83 9.15 13.93 -4.51
N ALA A 84 9.13 12.64 -4.18
CA ALA A 84 8.05 11.74 -4.58
C ALA A 84 6.68 12.21 -4.09
N GLU A 85 6.61 12.86 -2.92
CA GLU A 85 5.38 13.44 -2.37
C GLU A 85 4.93 14.73 -3.09
N LEU A 86 5.85 15.44 -3.76
CA LEU A 86 5.61 16.75 -4.35
C LEU A 86 5.47 16.74 -5.88
N LEU A 87 5.99 15.69 -6.54
CA LEU A 87 6.01 15.61 -8.00
C LEU A 87 4.68 15.12 -8.55
N GLU A 88 4.06 15.93 -9.40
CA GLU A 88 2.85 15.55 -10.14
C GLU A 88 3.15 15.09 -11.58
N GLY A 89 4.18 15.64 -12.22
CA GLY A 89 4.54 15.36 -13.61
C GLY A 89 5.11 13.95 -13.84
N GLU A 90 4.72 13.33 -14.96
CA GLU A 90 5.14 11.97 -15.31
C GLU A 90 6.62 11.89 -15.70
N GLU A 91 7.18 12.94 -16.30
CA GLU A 91 8.60 12.98 -16.67
C GLU A 91 9.49 13.06 -15.43
N GLU A 92 9.16 13.92 -14.48
CA GLU A 92 9.92 14.05 -13.23
C GLU A 92 9.82 12.79 -12.37
N LYS A 93 8.65 12.12 -12.36
CA LYS A 93 8.49 10.80 -11.73
C LYS A 93 9.37 9.74 -12.40
N ALA A 94 9.44 9.72 -13.73
CA ALA A 94 10.33 8.81 -14.45
C ALA A 94 11.81 9.08 -14.15
N ASN A 95 12.21 10.35 -14.07
CA ASN A 95 13.54 10.75 -13.66
C ASN A 95 13.84 10.32 -12.22
N LEU A 96 12.88 10.50 -11.30
CA LEU A 96 13.00 10.03 -9.92
C LEU A 96 13.25 8.53 -9.84
N THR A 97 12.43 7.74 -10.55
CA THR A 97 12.61 6.29 -10.64
C THR A 97 13.99 5.96 -11.20
N SER A 98 14.40 6.58 -12.31
CA SER A 98 15.72 6.35 -12.90
C SER A 98 16.87 6.65 -11.94
N LEU A 99 16.76 7.72 -11.15
CA LEU A 99 17.79 8.09 -10.17
C LEU A 99 17.86 7.09 -9.01
N ALA A 100 16.70 6.66 -8.50
CA ALA A 100 16.59 5.64 -7.47
C ALA A 100 17.17 4.31 -7.95
N GLU A 101 16.83 3.89 -9.17
CA GLU A 101 17.36 2.66 -9.77
C GLU A 101 18.88 2.72 -9.96
N HIS A 102 19.41 3.88 -10.35
CA HIS A 102 20.85 4.02 -10.54
C HIS A 102 21.64 3.93 -9.24
N TYR A 103 21.16 4.53 -8.14
CA TYR A 103 21.94 4.65 -6.90
C TYR A 103 21.51 3.75 -5.73
N LEU A 104 20.23 3.35 -5.68
CA LEU A 104 19.64 2.68 -4.52
C LEU A 104 19.30 1.21 -4.75
N THR A 105 19.39 0.69 -5.97
CA THR A 105 19.04 -0.71 -6.29
C THR A 105 19.79 -1.70 -5.40
N ASP A 106 21.12 -1.67 -5.38
CA ASP A 106 21.91 -2.61 -4.55
C ASP A 106 21.70 -2.38 -3.05
N TYR A 107 21.45 -1.14 -2.67
CA TYR A 107 21.19 -0.77 -1.28
C TYR A 107 19.88 -1.39 -0.78
N TYR A 108 18.81 -1.30 -1.56
CA TYR A 108 17.55 -1.95 -1.22
C TYR A 108 17.62 -3.46 -1.34
N ARG A 109 18.30 -4.01 -2.35
CA ARG A 109 18.54 -5.45 -2.49
C ARG A 109 19.18 -6.04 -1.22
N TYR A 110 20.16 -5.35 -0.64
CA TYR A 110 20.75 -5.75 0.63
C TYR A 110 19.75 -5.67 1.80
N ARG A 111 18.97 -4.59 1.88
CA ARG A 111 17.98 -4.38 2.94
C ARG A 111 16.83 -5.40 2.91
N LEU A 112 16.35 -5.80 1.72
CA LEU A 112 15.34 -6.85 1.57
C LEU A 112 15.83 -8.19 2.14
N LYS A 113 17.15 -8.44 2.17
CA LYS A 113 17.77 -9.64 2.75
C LYS A 113 18.01 -9.56 4.26
N SER A 114 17.72 -8.42 4.91
CA SER A 114 17.94 -8.23 6.34
C SER A 114 17.13 -9.19 7.20
N GLY A 115 17.69 -9.65 8.32
CA GLY A 115 16.96 -10.41 9.33
C GLY A 115 15.93 -9.55 10.10
N ARG A 116 16.07 -8.22 10.08
CA ARG A 116 15.19 -7.30 10.80
C ARG A 116 13.99 -6.93 9.95
N TRP A 117 12.80 -7.26 10.42
CA TRP A 117 11.52 -6.96 9.76
C TRP A 117 11.39 -5.48 9.38
N SER A 118 11.66 -4.56 10.31
CA SER A 118 11.54 -3.11 10.04
C SER A 118 12.44 -2.61 8.91
N ILE A 119 13.62 -3.22 8.72
CA ILE A 119 14.52 -2.85 7.62
C ILE A 119 13.95 -3.32 6.28
N ARG A 120 13.37 -4.52 6.24
CA ARG A 120 12.74 -5.06 5.02
C ARG A 120 11.49 -4.27 4.66
N MET A 121 10.64 -3.98 5.64
CA MET A 121 9.42 -3.22 5.44
C MET A 121 9.71 -1.80 4.92
N ASN A 122 10.65 -1.08 5.53
CA ASN A 122 11.05 0.25 5.05
C ASN A 122 11.61 0.20 3.62
N ALA A 123 12.36 -0.84 3.28
CA ALA A 123 12.85 -1.02 1.92
C ALA A 123 11.69 -1.23 0.94
N LEU A 124 10.68 -2.05 1.30
CA LEU A 124 9.50 -2.26 0.46
C LEU A 124 8.74 -0.93 0.21
N PHE A 125 8.51 -0.12 1.25
CA PHE A 125 7.87 1.19 1.11
C PHE A 125 8.61 2.08 0.09
N HIS A 126 9.93 2.27 0.26
CA HIS A 126 10.69 3.11 -0.67
C HIS A 126 10.75 2.55 -2.09
N ILE A 127 10.83 1.21 -2.25
CA ILE A 127 10.79 0.58 -3.57
C ILE A 127 9.45 0.86 -4.27
N GLU A 128 8.35 0.83 -3.52
CA GLU A 128 7.03 1.16 -4.03
C GLU A 128 6.94 2.64 -4.43
N ASP A 129 7.33 3.54 -3.52
CA ASP A 129 7.24 4.99 -3.72
C ASP A 129 8.09 5.45 -4.91
N PHE A 130 9.26 4.86 -5.08
CA PHE A 130 10.17 5.17 -6.20
C PHE A 130 9.90 4.35 -7.45
N LYS A 131 8.91 3.44 -7.39
CA LYS A 131 8.53 2.52 -8.47
C LYS A 131 9.70 1.74 -9.09
N MET A 132 10.58 1.17 -8.26
CA MET A 132 11.82 0.53 -8.74
C MET A 132 11.58 -0.85 -9.35
N GLY A 133 11.27 -0.90 -10.65
CA GLY A 133 10.99 -2.12 -11.41
C GLY A 133 12.17 -3.11 -11.45
N SER A 134 13.41 -2.61 -11.41
CA SER A 134 14.64 -3.42 -11.36
C SER A 134 14.73 -4.38 -10.17
N LEU A 135 13.95 -4.16 -9.10
CA LEU A 135 13.91 -5.00 -7.90
C LEU A 135 12.74 -5.99 -7.89
N LEU A 136 11.92 -6.06 -8.95
CA LEU A 136 10.74 -6.93 -8.99
C LEU A 136 11.05 -8.40 -8.73
N ARG A 137 12.18 -8.89 -9.27
CA ARG A 137 12.63 -10.26 -9.01
C ARG A 137 12.99 -10.47 -7.54
N ASP A 138 13.77 -9.55 -6.97
CA ASP A 138 14.18 -9.60 -5.56
C ASP A 138 12.94 -9.58 -4.62
N ILE A 139 11.93 -8.78 -4.97
CA ILE A 139 10.65 -8.66 -4.26
C ILE A 139 9.85 -9.95 -4.37
N TYR A 140 9.69 -10.51 -5.57
CA TYR A 140 8.95 -11.76 -5.77
C TYR A 140 9.59 -12.92 -5.01
N GLU A 141 10.92 -13.01 -4.99
CA GLU A 141 11.67 -14.03 -4.24
C GLU A 141 11.43 -13.94 -2.72
N MET A 142 11.01 -12.78 -2.19
CA MET A 142 10.65 -12.66 -0.76
C MET A 142 9.49 -13.56 -0.36
N LEU A 143 8.52 -13.79 -1.26
CA LEU A 143 7.36 -14.64 -0.98
C LEU A 143 7.76 -16.09 -0.66
N ASN A 144 8.97 -16.50 -1.01
CA ASN A 144 9.49 -17.85 -0.74
C ASN A 144 10.35 -17.93 0.53
N LYS A 145 10.50 -16.83 1.28
CA LYS A 145 11.27 -16.83 2.54
C LYS A 145 10.51 -17.55 3.65
N LYS A 146 11.24 -18.33 4.45
CA LYS A 146 10.69 -19.06 5.61
C LYS A 146 10.04 -18.16 6.68
N ARG A 147 10.47 -16.91 6.81
CA ARG A 147 10.04 -15.96 7.86
C ARG A 147 9.62 -14.62 7.26
N ILE A 148 8.67 -14.66 6.33
CA ILE A 148 7.98 -13.48 5.83
C ILE A 148 6.71 -13.24 6.66
N SER A 149 6.47 -12.02 7.12
CA SER A 149 5.24 -11.68 7.84
C SER A 149 4.06 -11.49 6.88
N GLN A 150 2.83 -11.54 7.41
CA GLN A 150 1.63 -11.26 6.63
C GLN A 150 1.65 -9.84 6.03
N ASP A 151 2.06 -8.84 6.82
CA ASP A 151 2.20 -7.45 6.34
C ASP A 151 3.19 -7.34 5.18
N GLU A 152 4.32 -8.07 5.24
CA GLU A 152 5.29 -8.10 4.15
C GLU A 152 4.72 -8.76 2.89
N ILE A 153 3.95 -9.85 3.04
CA ILE A 153 3.27 -10.50 1.91
C ILE A 153 2.31 -9.51 1.23
N ILE A 154 1.45 -8.85 2.00
CA ILE A 154 0.46 -7.90 1.47
C ILE A 154 1.17 -6.77 0.73
N HIS A 155 2.24 -6.24 1.32
CA HIS A 155 3.00 -5.16 0.72
C HIS A 155 3.75 -5.59 -0.55
N VAL A 156 4.32 -6.79 -0.59
CA VAL A 156 4.91 -7.37 -1.80
C VAL A 156 3.85 -7.51 -2.91
N LEU A 157 2.68 -8.07 -2.59
CA LEU A 157 1.58 -8.20 -3.56
C LEU A 157 1.11 -6.84 -4.08
N ARG A 158 1.09 -5.83 -3.21
CA ARG A 158 0.77 -4.44 -3.56
C ARG A 158 1.77 -3.86 -4.56
N ILE A 159 3.07 -4.04 -4.33
CA ILE A 159 4.11 -3.62 -5.28
C ILE A 159 3.95 -4.35 -6.61
N LEU A 160 3.78 -5.67 -6.59
CA LEU A 160 3.60 -6.47 -7.81
C LEU A 160 2.38 -6.00 -8.61
N ALA A 161 1.28 -5.62 -7.95
CA ALA A 161 0.12 -5.02 -8.61
C ALA A 161 0.42 -3.64 -9.18
N THR A 162 1.06 -2.74 -8.41
CA THR A 162 1.46 -1.40 -8.90
C THR A 162 2.34 -1.49 -10.16
N MET A 163 3.25 -2.47 -10.21
CA MET A 163 4.14 -2.69 -11.36
C MET A 163 3.54 -3.57 -12.46
N GLN A 164 2.24 -3.89 -12.39
CA GLN A 164 1.53 -4.70 -13.38
C GLN A 164 2.17 -6.07 -13.65
N SER A 165 2.67 -6.73 -12.60
CA SER A 165 3.31 -8.05 -12.74
C SER A 165 2.31 -9.11 -13.21
N ASP A 166 2.70 -9.87 -14.24
CA ASP A 166 1.96 -11.02 -14.79
C ASP A 166 1.64 -12.11 -13.74
N LYS A 167 2.41 -12.18 -12.65
CA LYS A 167 2.24 -13.17 -11.58
C LYS A 167 1.08 -12.86 -10.64
N ILE A 168 0.60 -11.61 -10.57
CA ILE A 168 -0.34 -11.18 -9.53
C ILE A 168 -1.65 -11.97 -9.55
N ASN A 169 -2.19 -12.26 -10.73
CA ASN A 169 -3.41 -13.05 -10.88
C ASN A 169 -3.26 -14.43 -10.27
N GLY A 170 -2.20 -15.16 -10.62
CA GLY A 170 -1.94 -16.50 -10.08
C GLY A 170 -1.68 -16.49 -8.58
N LEU A 171 -1.04 -15.44 -8.06
CA LEU A 171 -0.77 -15.30 -6.62
C LEU A 171 -2.05 -15.11 -5.81
N LEU A 172 -2.96 -14.24 -6.22
CA LEU A 172 -4.18 -13.92 -5.47
C LEU A 172 -5.29 -14.98 -5.64
N THR A 173 -5.29 -15.72 -6.75
CA THR A 173 -6.29 -16.77 -7.02
C THR A 173 -5.89 -18.14 -6.53
N ASN A 174 -4.59 -18.46 -6.43
CA ASN A 174 -4.15 -19.83 -6.11
C ASN A 174 -3.31 -19.94 -4.83
N ARG A 175 -2.50 -18.92 -4.50
CA ARG A 175 -1.51 -19.03 -3.41
C ARG A 175 -1.95 -18.30 -2.14
N PHE A 176 -2.42 -17.08 -2.28
CA PHE A 176 -2.83 -16.21 -1.17
C PHE A 176 -4.34 -16.03 -1.23
N ILE A 177 -5.06 -17.12 -0.94
CA ILE A 177 -6.52 -17.20 -1.04
C ILE A 177 -7.27 -16.73 0.23
N ASN A 178 -6.53 -16.57 1.34
CA ASN A 178 -7.09 -16.23 2.66
C ASN A 178 -6.82 -14.76 3.04
N LEU A 179 -6.76 -13.85 2.07
CA LEU A 179 -6.67 -12.42 2.37
C LEU A 179 -8.07 -11.89 2.71
N SER A 180 -8.13 -10.90 3.56
CA SER A 180 -9.35 -10.14 3.80
C SER A 180 -9.76 -9.36 2.54
N GLU A 181 -11.05 -9.04 2.45
CA GLU A 181 -11.58 -8.18 1.39
C GLU A 181 -10.82 -6.85 1.28
N TYR A 182 -10.49 -6.23 2.42
CA TYR A 182 -9.75 -4.98 2.48
C TYR A 182 -8.35 -5.11 1.86
N GLU A 183 -7.65 -6.21 2.16
CA GLU A 183 -6.34 -6.51 1.58
C GLU A 183 -6.43 -6.73 0.06
N TYR A 184 -7.40 -7.51 -0.42
CA TYR A 184 -7.61 -7.67 -1.86
C TYR A 184 -7.90 -6.34 -2.54
N ARG A 185 -8.80 -5.52 -2.00
CA ARG A 185 -9.15 -4.21 -2.56
C ARG A 185 -7.94 -3.30 -2.66
N ASN A 186 -7.10 -3.25 -1.62
CA ASN A 186 -5.87 -2.46 -1.60
C ASN A 186 -4.84 -2.87 -2.64
N ILE A 187 -4.86 -4.14 -3.06
CA ILE A 187 -3.97 -4.66 -4.11
C ILE A 187 -4.59 -4.41 -5.49
N LEU A 188 -5.85 -4.80 -5.68
CA LEU A 188 -6.55 -4.74 -6.97
C LEU A 188 -6.74 -3.31 -7.50
N ILE A 189 -6.94 -2.32 -6.63
CA ILE A 189 -7.15 -0.93 -7.07
C ILE A 189 -5.96 -0.34 -7.83
N ARG A 190 -4.76 -0.93 -7.67
CA ARG A 190 -3.50 -0.50 -8.28
C ARG A 190 -3.26 -1.07 -9.68
N LEU A 191 -4.07 -2.05 -10.07
CA LEU A 191 -3.99 -2.62 -11.40
C LEU A 191 -4.56 -1.65 -12.42
N ASP A 192 -3.92 -1.62 -13.58
CA ASP A 192 -4.50 -1.00 -14.78
C ASP A 192 -5.70 -1.84 -15.28
N GLY A 193 -6.39 -1.34 -16.31
CA GLY A 193 -7.56 -2.02 -16.87
C GLY A 193 -7.25 -3.46 -17.30
N LYS A 194 -6.12 -3.68 -18.00
CA LYS A 194 -5.75 -5.02 -18.51
C LYS A 194 -5.46 -6.01 -17.39
N GLY A 195 -4.72 -5.57 -16.36
CA GLY A 195 -4.41 -6.40 -15.21
C GLY A 195 -5.66 -6.72 -14.39
N PHE A 196 -6.56 -5.75 -14.23
CA PHE A 196 -7.81 -5.93 -13.50
C PHE A 196 -8.81 -6.83 -14.26
N ASP A 197 -8.89 -6.72 -15.58
CA ASP A 197 -9.77 -7.52 -16.44
C ASP A 197 -9.55 -9.03 -16.25
N LEU A 198 -8.31 -9.46 -15.98
CA LEU A 198 -8.00 -10.87 -15.69
C LEU A 198 -8.77 -11.39 -14.46
N PHE A 199 -8.97 -10.54 -13.45
CA PHE A 199 -9.75 -10.88 -12.26
C PHE A 199 -11.25 -10.88 -12.54
N VAL A 200 -11.72 -9.98 -13.40
CA VAL A 200 -13.11 -9.95 -13.86
C VAL A 200 -13.46 -11.23 -14.62
N LEU A 201 -12.60 -11.67 -15.54
CA LEU A 201 -12.74 -12.92 -16.27
C LEU A 201 -12.74 -14.14 -15.33
N GLY A 202 -11.94 -14.09 -14.26
CA GLY A 202 -11.86 -15.14 -13.24
C GLY A 202 -12.95 -15.10 -12.16
N PHE A 203 -13.81 -14.07 -12.14
CA PHE A 203 -14.68 -13.72 -11.01
C PHE A 203 -15.48 -14.90 -10.45
N HIS A 204 -16.15 -15.67 -11.32
CA HIS A 204 -17.03 -16.77 -10.91
C HIS A 204 -16.27 -17.92 -10.22
N LYS A 205 -14.95 -18.04 -10.42
CA LYS A 205 -14.10 -19.08 -9.85
C LYS A 205 -13.32 -18.61 -8.62
N SER A 206 -13.32 -17.32 -8.33
CA SER A 206 -12.62 -16.72 -7.20
C SER A 206 -13.31 -17.00 -5.86
N GLN A 207 -12.55 -17.02 -4.76
CA GLN A 207 -13.15 -17.00 -3.41
C GLN A 207 -13.99 -15.74 -3.16
N ARG A 208 -14.89 -15.80 -2.18
CA ARG A 208 -15.89 -14.77 -1.91
C ARG A 208 -15.26 -13.42 -1.59
N GLU A 209 -14.22 -13.40 -0.77
CA GLU A 209 -13.51 -12.20 -0.36
C GLU A 209 -12.89 -11.48 -1.56
N LEU A 210 -12.39 -12.23 -2.53
CA LEU A 210 -11.87 -11.69 -3.78
C LEU A 210 -12.99 -11.20 -4.71
N GLN A 211 -14.12 -11.91 -4.80
CA GLN A 211 -15.31 -11.45 -5.53
C GLN A 211 -15.83 -10.12 -4.99
N TYR A 212 -15.94 -9.99 -3.67
CA TYR A 212 -16.35 -8.75 -3.01
C TYR A 212 -15.41 -7.60 -3.33
N ALA A 213 -14.10 -7.84 -3.24
CA ALA A 213 -13.10 -6.83 -3.56
C ALA A 213 -13.13 -6.41 -5.04
N ILE A 214 -13.38 -7.33 -5.99
CA ILE A 214 -13.51 -7.01 -7.42
C ILE A 214 -14.69 -6.05 -7.64
N LEU A 215 -15.87 -6.35 -7.09
CA LEU A 215 -17.05 -5.48 -7.24
C LEU A 215 -16.81 -4.09 -6.61
N ASP A 216 -16.20 -4.05 -5.44
CA ASP A 216 -15.87 -2.80 -4.76
C ASP A 216 -14.84 -1.97 -5.55
N VAL A 217 -13.85 -2.61 -6.20
CA VAL A 217 -12.88 -1.91 -7.06
C VAL A 217 -13.52 -1.38 -8.33
N MET A 218 -14.45 -2.12 -8.95
CA MET A 218 -15.24 -1.61 -10.09
C MET A 218 -15.99 -0.34 -9.72
N GLY A 219 -16.60 -0.30 -8.52
CA GLY A 219 -17.33 0.86 -8.03
C GLY A 219 -16.44 2.07 -7.75
N VAL A 220 -15.20 1.84 -7.30
CA VAL A 220 -14.21 2.92 -7.16
C VAL A 220 -13.72 3.43 -8.52
N LYS A 221 -13.46 2.55 -9.48
CA LYS A 221 -12.99 2.91 -10.83
C LYS A 221 -14.07 3.62 -11.66
N LYS A 222 -15.35 3.29 -11.45
CA LYS A 222 -16.52 3.88 -12.14
C LYS A 222 -16.46 3.81 -13.66
N GLU A 223 -15.78 2.80 -14.20
CA GLU A 223 -15.64 2.61 -15.64
C GLU A 223 -16.91 1.96 -16.20
N LEU A 224 -17.52 2.58 -17.23
CA LEU A 224 -18.74 2.06 -17.88
C LEU A 224 -18.52 0.71 -18.59
N SER A 225 -17.26 0.36 -18.90
CA SER A 225 -16.90 -0.94 -19.49
C SER A 225 -17.33 -2.14 -18.64
N TYR A 226 -17.40 -1.98 -17.31
CA TYR A 226 -17.84 -3.05 -16.41
C TYR A 226 -19.35 -3.11 -16.20
N LEU A 227 -20.13 -2.17 -16.74
CA LEU A 227 -21.56 -2.06 -16.46
C LEU A 227 -22.31 -3.36 -16.74
N SER A 228 -22.19 -3.87 -17.96
CA SER A 228 -22.91 -5.08 -18.37
C SER A 228 -22.54 -6.30 -17.52
N PHE A 229 -21.29 -6.38 -17.08
CA PHE A 229 -20.85 -7.42 -16.16
C PHE A 229 -21.55 -7.28 -14.81
N VAL A 230 -21.55 -6.09 -14.21
CA VAL A 230 -22.17 -5.85 -12.90
C VAL A 230 -23.69 -6.06 -12.94
N GLU A 231 -24.37 -5.65 -14.01
CA GLU A 231 -25.80 -5.91 -14.20
C GLU A 231 -26.12 -7.41 -14.30
N ASN A 232 -25.25 -8.18 -14.97
CA ASN A 232 -25.35 -9.64 -14.99
C ASN A 232 -25.13 -10.23 -13.58
N ILE A 233 -24.12 -9.77 -12.83
CA ILE A 233 -23.91 -10.22 -11.45
C ILE A 233 -25.15 -9.93 -10.58
N PHE A 234 -25.71 -8.73 -10.67
CA PHE A 234 -26.93 -8.38 -9.93
C PHE A 234 -28.12 -9.31 -10.25
N SER A 235 -28.26 -9.71 -11.51
CA SER A 235 -29.35 -10.57 -11.98
C SER A 235 -29.15 -12.05 -11.63
N SER A 236 -27.89 -12.52 -11.68
CA SER A 236 -27.54 -13.94 -11.57
C SER A 236 -27.18 -14.38 -10.15
N TYR A 237 -26.82 -13.45 -9.26
CA TYR A 237 -26.40 -13.76 -7.89
C TYR A 237 -27.48 -13.42 -6.85
N SER A 238 -27.28 -13.92 -5.63
CA SER A 238 -28.10 -13.62 -4.46
C SER A 238 -27.25 -13.24 -3.25
N GLY A 239 -27.90 -12.76 -2.19
CA GLY A 239 -27.23 -12.38 -0.94
C GLY A 239 -26.26 -11.21 -1.10
N GLU A 240 -25.11 -11.31 -0.44
CA GLU A 240 -24.11 -10.23 -0.36
C GLU A 240 -23.53 -9.84 -1.73
N ILE A 241 -23.28 -10.81 -2.62
CA ILE A 241 -22.75 -10.52 -3.97
C ILE A 241 -23.74 -9.64 -4.75
N LYS A 242 -25.04 -9.94 -4.66
CA LYS A 242 -26.08 -9.13 -5.30
C LYS A 242 -26.15 -7.72 -4.73
N LEU A 243 -26.10 -7.59 -3.40
CA LEU A 243 -26.11 -6.29 -2.73
C LEU A 243 -24.91 -5.44 -3.13
N ARG A 244 -23.72 -6.05 -3.26
CA ARG A 244 -22.52 -5.38 -3.73
C ARG A 244 -22.59 -4.98 -5.20
N ALA A 245 -23.12 -5.84 -6.07
CA ALA A 245 -23.35 -5.45 -7.46
C ALA A 245 -24.26 -4.22 -7.53
N LEU A 246 -25.34 -4.18 -6.74
CA LEU A 246 -26.23 -3.02 -6.66
C LEU A 246 -25.52 -1.77 -6.12
N LYS A 247 -24.68 -1.90 -5.09
CA LYS A 247 -23.82 -0.83 -4.58
C LYS A 247 -22.91 -0.28 -5.67
N THR A 248 -22.22 -1.17 -6.39
CA THR A 248 -21.31 -0.85 -7.49
C THR A 248 -22.03 -0.09 -8.61
N LEU A 249 -23.24 -0.52 -9.01
CA LEU A 249 -24.06 0.22 -9.99
C LEU A 249 -24.39 1.64 -9.51
N GLY A 250 -24.71 1.80 -8.22
CA GLY A 250 -24.94 3.11 -7.62
C GLY A 250 -23.69 3.99 -7.58
N GLU A 251 -22.50 3.41 -7.49
CA GLU A 251 -21.21 4.11 -7.53
C GLU A 251 -20.79 4.51 -8.94
N ILE A 252 -21.03 3.63 -9.93
CA ILE A 252 -20.90 3.92 -11.38
C ILE A 252 -21.88 5.03 -11.76
N GLY A 253 -23.09 5.01 -11.21
CA GLY A 253 -24.11 6.05 -11.40
C GLY A 253 -24.86 5.94 -12.73
N TYR A 254 -24.86 4.76 -13.35
CA TYR A 254 -25.58 4.49 -14.59
C TYR A 254 -26.06 3.04 -14.61
N VAL A 255 -27.23 2.78 -15.20
CA VAL A 255 -27.76 1.45 -15.51
C VAL A 255 -28.42 1.47 -16.88
N THR A 256 -28.40 0.34 -17.57
CA THR A 256 -29.02 0.16 -18.89
C THR A 256 -30.54 0.24 -18.81
N ASN A 257 -31.14 -0.38 -17.79
CA ASN A 257 -32.58 -0.38 -17.59
C ASN A 257 -32.96 -0.25 -16.10
N ILE A 258 -33.38 0.95 -15.70
CA ILE A 258 -33.78 1.27 -14.32
C ILE A 258 -35.00 0.48 -13.85
N ASP A 259 -35.90 0.07 -14.76
CA ASP A 259 -37.13 -0.65 -14.41
C ASP A 259 -36.81 -2.01 -13.75
N SER A 260 -35.63 -2.59 -14.02
CA SER A 260 -35.15 -3.83 -13.37
C SER A 260 -34.85 -3.67 -11.88
N PHE A 261 -34.67 -2.43 -11.42
CA PHE A 261 -34.29 -2.10 -10.04
C PHE A 261 -35.44 -1.52 -9.22
N LEU A 262 -36.50 -1.01 -9.87
CA LEU A 262 -37.68 -0.45 -9.19
C LEU A 262 -38.36 -1.42 -8.21
N PRO A 263 -38.47 -2.75 -8.48
CA PRO A 263 -39.05 -3.68 -7.52
C PRO A 263 -38.33 -3.71 -6.15
N LEU A 264 -37.05 -3.34 -6.12
CA LEU A 264 -36.27 -3.29 -4.89
C LEU A 264 -36.75 -2.20 -3.92
N CYS A 265 -37.42 -1.14 -4.39
CA CYS A 265 -38.03 -0.12 -3.54
C CYS A 265 -39.05 -0.72 -2.55
N SER A 266 -39.63 -1.87 -2.89
CA SER A 266 -40.62 -2.60 -2.08
C SER A 266 -40.08 -3.93 -1.54
N SER A 267 -38.76 -4.15 -1.60
CA SER A 267 -38.15 -5.38 -1.05
C SER A 267 -38.39 -5.48 0.45
N GLY A 268 -38.55 -6.71 0.95
CA GLY A 268 -38.59 -6.97 2.40
C GLY A 268 -37.28 -6.64 3.13
N LYS A 269 -36.16 -6.61 2.41
CA LYS A 269 -34.82 -6.30 2.97
C LYS A 269 -34.53 -4.81 2.89
N TRP A 270 -34.16 -4.21 4.03
CA TRP A 270 -33.93 -2.77 4.10
C TRP A 270 -32.67 -2.34 3.34
N GLU A 271 -31.68 -3.23 3.25
CA GLU A 271 -30.43 -3.02 2.51
C GLU A 271 -30.70 -2.85 1.02
N GLU A 272 -31.59 -3.67 0.46
CA GLU A 272 -32.01 -3.59 -0.95
C GLU A 272 -32.77 -2.29 -1.22
N ARG A 273 -33.68 -1.89 -0.32
CA ARG A 273 -34.41 -0.62 -0.43
C ARG A 273 -33.48 0.59 -0.37
N MET A 274 -32.54 0.61 0.57
CA MET A 274 -31.56 1.69 0.73
C MET A 274 -30.70 1.86 -0.52
N MET A 275 -30.19 0.75 -1.05
CA MET A 275 -29.33 0.77 -2.24
C MET A 275 -30.10 1.18 -3.50
N ALA A 276 -31.35 0.72 -3.66
CA ALA A 276 -32.21 1.15 -4.75
C ALA A 276 -32.51 2.65 -4.70
N ALA A 277 -32.83 3.19 -3.52
CA ALA A 277 -33.02 4.62 -3.32
C ALA A 277 -31.76 5.42 -3.68
N LYS A 278 -30.57 4.95 -3.28
CA LYS A 278 -29.28 5.58 -3.63
C LYS A 278 -29.06 5.59 -5.15
N LEU A 279 -29.28 4.45 -5.82
CA LEU A 279 -29.13 4.32 -7.27
C LEU A 279 -30.06 5.29 -8.03
N ILE A 280 -31.35 5.29 -7.68
CA ILE A 280 -32.36 6.19 -8.27
C ILE A 280 -32.00 7.65 -8.06
N GLY A 281 -31.53 8.00 -6.85
CA GLY A 281 -31.10 9.36 -6.52
C GLY A 281 -29.91 9.83 -7.36
N VAL A 282 -28.93 8.95 -7.61
CA VAL A 282 -27.76 9.25 -8.45
C VAL A 282 -28.16 9.42 -9.92
N ILE A 283 -29.04 8.57 -10.44
CA ILE A 283 -29.49 8.59 -11.84
C ILE A 283 -30.53 9.68 -12.11
N LYS A 284 -31.13 10.27 -11.06
CA LYS A 284 -32.19 11.30 -11.12
C LYS A 284 -33.44 10.83 -11.87
N GLU A 285 -33.81 9.57 -11.69
CA GLU A 285 -34.99 8.99 -12.34
C GLU A 285 -36.30 9.52 -11.74
N LYS A 286 -37.25 9.92 -12.58
CA LYS A 286 -38.54 10.51 -12.15
C LYS A 286 -39.51 9.47 -11.63
N LYS A 287 -39.38 8.21 -12.05
CA LYS A 287 -40.15 7.06 -11.55
C LYS A 287 -39.73 6.59 -10.14
N GLY A 288 -38.93 7.39 -9.42
CA GLY A 288 -38.21 6.98 -8.21
C GLY A 288 -39.06 6.38 -7.10
N CYS A 289 -38.40 5.74 -6.12
CA CYS A 289 -39.09 5.17 -4.96
C CYS A 289 -39.96 6.24 -4.31
N LYS A 290 -41.29 6.13 -4.42
CA LYS A 290 -42.21 7.00 -3.66
C LYS A 290 -41.91 6.73 -2.18
N ALA A 291 -41.41 7.75 -1.50
CA ALA A 291 -41.02 7.67 -0.11
C ALA A 291 -42.21 7.15 0.73
N TRP A 292 -41.92 6.19 1.60
CA TRP A 292 -42.78 5.83 2.72
C TRP A 292 -42.63 6.90 3.80
#